data_AF-A0A2A4VM90-F1
#
_entry.id   AF-A0A2A4VM90-F1
#
_cell.length_a   1.000
_cell.length_b   1.000
_cell.length_c   1.000
_cell.angle_alpha   90.00
_cell.angle_beta   90.00
_cell.angle_gamma   90.00
#
_symmetry.space_group_name_H-M   'P 1'
#
loop_
_entity.id
_entity.type
_entity.pdbx_description
1 polymer ?
#
loop_
_entity_poly.entity_id
_entity_poly.type
_entity_poly.pdbx_seq_one_letter_code
_entity_poly.pdbx_strand_id
1 'polypeptide(L)'
;MKKEETLAQFVDRFMQRTALAVLVMSLAYASSAVSHFVSEQTAEYLMWAKTAFALGGGAIVLPVVVKFVRLRMKKDKSCSGSPTGYMASMFNKAAERAFATGFIFMIILEPLSQHLVADWPPAFFIQSTLSVMIAALGINFFLLNRDEGDELDDDFESENYGSKEPGA
;
A
#
# COMPACT_ATOMS: atom_id res chain seq x y z
N MET A 1 -3.42 -3.37 -33.04
CA MET A 1 -3.78 -2.10 -32.39
C MET A 1 -3.39 -2.18 -30.92
N LYS A 2 -2.51 -1.29 -30.41
CA LYS A 2 -2.30 -1.17 -28.95
C LYS A 2 -3.53 -0.45 -28.39
N LYS A 3 -4.27 -1.10 -27.48
CA LYS A 3 -5.37 -0.49 -26.74
C LYS A 3 -4.80 0.74 -26.02
N GLU A 4 -5.31 1.93 -26.31
CA GLU A 4 -4.95 3.13 -25.55
C GLU A 4 -5.42 2.94 -24.11
N GLU A 5 -4.47 2.97 -23.19
CA GLU A 5 -4.71 2.82 -21.76
C GLU A 5 -5.28 4.15 -21.25
N THR A 6 -6.44 4.12 -20.59
CA THR A 6 -7.03 5.35 -20.05
C THR A 6 -6.20 5.85 -18.86
N LEU A 7 -6.26 7.16 -18.57
CA LEU A 7 -5.56 7.75 -17.42
C LEU A 7 -5.95 7.07 -16.11
N ALA A 8 -7.24 6.76 -15.94
CA ALA A 8 -7.75 6.04 -14.78
C ALA A 8 -7.08 4.67 -14.62
N GLN A 9 -7.03 3.86 -15.69
CA GLN A 9 -6.36 2.55 -15.66
C GLN A 9 -4.86 2.66 -15.35
N PHE A 10 -4.20 3.71 -15.82
CA PHE A 10 -2.81 3.97 -15.48
C PHE A 10 -2.63 4.29 -13.99
N VAL A 11 -3.46 5.18 -13.45
CA VAL A 11 -3.44 5.56 -12.03
C VAL A 11 -3.75 4.36 -11.15
N ASP A 12 -4.72 3.53 -11.52
CA ASP A 12 -5.09 2.34 -10.77
C ASP A 12 -3.93 1.35 -10.66
N ARG A 13 -3.26 1.04 -11.78
CA ARG A 13 -2.05 0.19 -11.79
C ARG A 13 -0.90 0.82 -11.02
N PHE A 14 -0.77 2.14 -11.05
CA PHE A 14 0.23 2.85 -10.27
C PHE A 14 -0.01 2.72 -8.77
N MET A 15 -1.25 2.92 -8.33
CA MET A 15 -1.61 2.80 -6.91
C MET A 15 -1.44 1.36 -6.41
N GLN A 16 -1.87 0.36 -7.18
CA GLN A 16 -1.67 -1.05 -6.82
C GLN A 16 -0.19 -1.42 -6.68
N ARG A 17 0.66 -1.01 -7.64
CA ARG A 17 2.10 -1.26 -7.57
C ARG A 17 2.77 -0.50 -6.44
N THR A 18 2.30 0.72 -6.16
CA THR A 18 2.79 1.51 -5.02
C THR A 18 2.44 0.83 -3.71
N ALA A 19 1.19 0.39 -3.53
CA ALA A 19 0.77 -0.35 -2.34
C ALA A 19 1.56 -1.65 -2.15
N LEU A 20 1.81 -2.40 -3.22
CA LEU A 20 2.65 -3.59 -3.18
C LEU A 20 4.08 -3.28 -2.75
N ALA A 21 4.68 -2.25 -3.34
CA ALA A 21 6.04 -1.86 -3.01
C ALA A 21 6.17 -1.32 -1.58
N VAL A 22 5.19 -0.56 -1.11
CA VAL A 22 5.05 -0.14 0.28
C VAL A 22 5.02 -1.38 1.17
N LEU A 23 4.19 -2.38 0.87
CA LEU A 23 4.13 -3.61 1.65
C LEU A 23 5.49 -4.35 1.69
N VAL A 24 6.20 -4.43 0.56
CA VAL A 24 7.57 -4.99 0.53
C VAL A 24 8.54 -4.16 1.38
N MET A 25 8.45 -2.83 1.34
CA MET A 25 9.27 -1.94 2.17
C MET A 25 9.03 -2.14 3.67
N SER A 26 7.82 -2.53 4.07
CA SER A 26 7.55 -2.84 5.49
C SER A 26 8.46 -3.95 6.03
N LEU A 27 8.78 -4.95 5.20
CA LEU A 27 9.70 -6.04 5.53
C LEU A 27 11.14 -5.56 5.64
N ALA A 28 11.54 -4.56 4.84
CA ALA A 28 12.85 -3.94 4.93
C ALA A 28 13.02 -3.22 6.30
N TYR A 29 12.00 -2.47 6.72
CA TYR A 29 11.99 -1.81 8.03
C TYR A 29 11.91 -2.81 9.19
N ALA A 30 11.11 -3.87 9.06
CA ALA A 30 11.06 -4.95 10.05
C ALA A 30 12.42 -5.64 10.21
N SER A 31 13.07 -6.00 9.11
CA SER A 31 14.42 -6.58 9.12
C SER A 31 15.44 -5.66 9.79
N SER A 32 15.34 -4.35 9.50
CA SER A 32 16.19 -3.33 10.12
C SER A 32 15.97 -3.28 11.64
N ALA A 33 14.71 -3.31 12.09
CA ALA A 33 14.38 -3.26 13.51
C ALA A 33 14.93 -4.50 14.26
N VAL A 34 14.77 -5.69 13.68
CA VAL A 34 15.26 -6.95 14.27
C VAL A 34 16.79 -7.01 14.30
N SER A 35 17.48 -6.36 13.36
CA SER A 35 18.95 -6.39 13.29
C SER A 35 19.65 -5.84 14.55
N HIS A 36 18.95 -5.05 15.36
CA HIS A 36 19.46 -4.51 16.62
C HIS A 36 19.58 -5.54 17.76
N PHE A 37 18.95 -6.72 17.65
CA PHE A 37 18.86 -7.70 18.75
C PHE A 37 19.47 -9.06 18.43
N VAL A 38 20.09 -9.20 17.26
CA VAL A 38 20.67 -10.45 16.80
C VAL A 38 22.19 -10.38 16.80
N SER A 39 22.86 -11.53 16.68
CA SER A 39 24.32 -11.58 16.53
C SER A 39 24.78 -10.81 15.29
N GLU A 40 26.03 -10.34 15.28
CA GLU A 40 26.61 -9.60 14.14
C GLU A 40 26.46 -10.36 12.81
N GLN A 41 26.70 -11.68 12.83
CA GLN A 41 26.52 -12.53 11.65
C GLN A 41 25.06 -12.53 11.15
N THR A 42 24.09 -12.58 12.06
CA THR A 42 22.66 -12.54 11.69
C THR A 42 22.25 -11.15 11.23
N ALA A 43 22.79 -10.10 11.85
CA ALA A 43 22.57 -8.71 11.46
C ALA A 43 23.06 -8.46 10.03
N GLU A 44 24.18 -9.07 9.62
CA GLU A 44 24.68 -9.00 8.24
C GLU A 44 23.69 -9.64 7.26
N TYR A 45 23.15 -10.83 7.56
CA TYR A 45 22.11 -11.44 6.73
C TYR A 45 20.84 -10.57 6.64
N LEU A 46 20.42 -9.96 7.74
CA LEU A 46 19.28 -9.04 7.76
C LEU A 46 19.55 -7.74 6.99
N MET A 47 20.79 -7.27 6.96
CA MET A 47 21.19 -6.13 6.15
C MET A 47 21.09 -6.44 4.64
N TRP A 48 21.52 -7.63 4.23
CA TRP A 48 21.31 -8.12 2.87
C TRP A 48 19.82 -8.26 2.53
N ALA A 49 19.02 -8.83 3.44
CA ALA A 49 17.57 -8.95 3.27
C ALA A 49 16.90 -7.57 3.14
N LYS A 50 17.23 -6.61 4.01
CA LYS A 50 16.77 -5.22 3.94
C LYS A 50 17.09 -4.60 2.59
N THR A 51 18.32 -4.78 2.11
CA THR A 51 18.76 -4.26 0.81
C THR A 51 17.99 -4.90 -0.33
N ALA A 52 17.78 -6.22 -0.30
CA ALA A 52 17.00 -6.95 -1.28
C ALA A 52 15.55 -6.48 -1.33
N PHE A 53 14.89 -6.30 -0.17
CA PHE A 53 13.53 -5.76 -0.10
C PHE A 53 13.45 -4.31 -0.59
N ALA A 54 14.42 -3.47 -0.23
CA ALA A 54 14.47 -2.08 -0.69
C ALA A 54 14.63 -1.99 -2.22
N LEU A 55 15.53 -2.78 -2.79
CA LEU A 55 15.70 -2.88 -4.24
C LEU A 55 14.46 -3.45 -4.91
N GLY A 56 13.83 -4.48 -4.32
CA GLY A 56 12.58 -5.07 -4.81
C GLY A 56 11.44 -4.05 -4.85
N GLY A 57 11.22 -3.31 -3.75
CA GLY A 57 10.23 -2.23 -3.69
C GLY A 57 10.50 -1.15 -4.74
N GLY A 58 11.77 -0.73 -4.87
CA GLY A 58 12.19 0.21 -5.92
C GLY A 58 11.90 -0.32 -7.32
N ALA A 59 12.25 -1.56 -7.62
CA ALA A 59 12.04 -2.19 -8.93
C ALA A 59 10.54 -2.30 -9.32
N ILE A 60 9.65 -2.43 -8.34
CA ILE A 60 8.19 -2.47 -8.56
C ILE A 60 7.66 -1.07 -8.98
N VAL A 61 8.12 -0.01 -8.30
CA VAL A 61 7.60 1.36 -8.47
C VAL A 61 8.28 2.10 -9.62
N LEU A 62 9.58 1.90 -9.80
CA LEU A 62 10.42 2.65 -10.73
C LEU A 62 9.87 2.67 -12.17
N PRO A 63 9.44 1.54 -12.78
CA PRO A 63 8.93 1.54 -14.15
C PRO A 63 7.69 2.43 -14.31
N VAL A 64 6.86 2.50 -13.28
CA VAL A 64 5.60 3.25 -13.31
C VAL A 64 5.86 4.73 -13.10
N VAL A 65 6.74 5.09 -12.16
CA VAL A 65 7.18 6.48 -11.96
C VAL A 65 7.83 7.02 -13.23
N VAL A 66 8.71 6.25 -13.87
CA VAL A 66 9.33 6.64 -15.15
C VAL A 66 8.27 6.85 -16.23
N LYS A 67 7.26 5.98 -16.33
CA LYS A 67 6.15 6.14 -17.28
C LYS A 67 5.31 7.38 -16.96
N PHE A 68 5.00 7.63 -15.70
CA PHE A 68 4.26 8.82 -15.24
C PHE A 68 5.01 10.12 -15.58
N VAL A 69 6.30 10.19 -15.26
CA VAL A 69 7.14 11.36 -15.56
C VAL A 69 7.22 11.60 -17.07
N ARG A 70 7.42 10.55 -17.87
CA ARG A 70 7.42 10.65 -19.34
C ARG A 70 6.10 11.15 -19.92
N LEU A 71 4.96 10.70 -19.38
CA LEU A 71 3.64 11.16 -19.80
C LEU A 71 3.44 12.64 -19.47
N ARG A 72 3.82 13.06 -18.25
CA ARG A 72 3.71 14.47 -17.82
C ARG A 72 4.62 15.41 -18.63
N MET A 73 5.83 14.97 -18.97
CA MET A 73 6.75 15.75 -19.81
C MET A 73 6.26 15.94 -21.24
N LYS A 74 5.43 15.03 -21.77
CA LYS A 74 4.92 15.09 -23.15
C LYS A 74 3.80 16.11 -23.38
N LYS A 75 3.41 16.92 -22.38
CA LYS A 75 2.40 18.00 -22.53
C LYS A 75 1.07 17.53 -23.17
N ASP A 76 0.68 16.27 -22.98
CA ASP A 76 -0.67 15.85 -23.36
C ASP A 76 -1.67 16.48 -22.39
N LYS A 77 -2.32 17.56 -22.85
CA LYS A 77 -3.38 18.29 -22.16
C LYS A 77 -4.63 17.42 -21.92
N SER A 78 -4.68 16.16 -22.36
CA SER A 78 -5.78 15.26 -22.02
C SER A 78 -5.73 14.74 -20.57
N CYS A 79 -4.67 15.05 -19.81
CA CYS A 79 -4.57 14.73 -18.38
C CYS A 79 -5.27 15.73 -17.44
N SER A 80 -5.98 16.74 -17.95
CA SER A 80 -6.75 17.66 -17.11
C SER A 80 -8.22 17.25 -17.06
N GLY A 81 -8.60 16.58 -15.98
CA GLY A 81 -10.01 16.37 -15.65
C GLY A 81 -10.50 14.95 -15.86
N SER A 82 -10.15 14.05 -14.94
CA SER A 82 -11.04 12.95 -14.59
C SER A 82 -11.08 12.84 -13.07
N PRO A 83 -12.24 12.46 -12.50
CA PRO A 83 -12.44 12.42 -11.06
C PRO A 83 -11.36 11.54 -10.41
N THR A 84 -11.00 11.89 -9.18
CA THR A 84 -10.16 11.06 -8.29
C THR A 84 -10.50 9.60 -8.51
N GLY A 85 -9.60 8.85 -9.15
CA GLY A 85 -9.87 7.46 -9.53
C GLY A 85 -10.24 6.64 -8.30
N TYR A 86 -11.09 5.64 -8.47
CA TYR A 86 -11.52 4.73 -7.41
C TYR A 86 -10.35 4.27 -6.52
N MET A 87 -9.23 3.86 -7.13
CA MET A 87 -8.02 3.46 -6.39
C MET A 87 -7.37 4.59 -5.59
N ALA A 88 -7.48 5.84 -6.05
CA ALA A 88 -7.00 6.99 -5.28
C ALA A 88 -7.84 7.20 -4.01
N SER A 89 -9.16 6.99 -4.10
CA SER A 89 -10.03 7.03 -2.92
C SER A 89 -9.73 5.89 -1.94
N MET A 90 -9.51 4.66 -2.43
CA MET A 90 -9.11 3.52 -1.59
C MET A 90 -7.75 3.74 -0.93
N PHE A 91 -6.79 4.31 -1.67
CA PHE A 91 -5.49 4.64 -1.13
C PHE A 91 -5.58 5.70 -0.02
N ASN A 92 -6.42 6.74 -0.19
CA ASN A 92 -6.63 7.74 0.85
C ASN A 92 -7.29 7.13 2.10
N LYS A 93 -8.36 6.33 1.94
CA LYS A 93 -8.99 5.59 3.06
C LYS A 93 -7.96 4.69 3.77
N ALA A 94 -7.11 3.99 3.02
CA ALA A 94 -6.05 3.14 3.58
C ALA A 94 -4.99 3.96 4.32
N ALA A 95 -4.61 5.14 3.81
CA ALA A 95 -3.66 6.04 4.45
C ALA A 95 -4.19 6.60 5.77
N GLU A 96 -5.46 6.96 5.84
CA GLU A 96 -6.10 7.39 7.09
C GLU A 96 -6.08 6.27 8.13
N ARG A 97 -6.47 5.04 7.74
CA ARG A 97 -6.43 3.86 8.63
C ARG A 97 -5.00 3.52 9.07
N ALA A 98 -4.03 3.62 8.17
CA ALA A 98 -2.62 3.38 8.47
C ALA A 98 -2.05 4.41 9.45
N PHE A 99 -2.43 5.69 9.29
CA PHE A 99 -2.05 6.75 10.21
C PHE A 99 -2.64 6.50 11.60
N ALA A 100 -3.94 6.19 11.69
CA ALA A 100 -4.59 5.85 12.95
C ALA A 100 -3.93 4.63 13.62
N THR A 101 -3.62 3.59 12.85
CA THR A 101 -2.92 2.39 13.33
C THR A 101 -1.53 2.73 13.87
N GLY A 102 -0.76 3.54 13.15
CA GLY A 102 0.55 4.00 13.61
C GLY A 102 0.48 4.83 14.88
N PHE A 103 -0.53 5.68 15.00
CA PHE A 103 -0.77 6.49 16.20
C PHE A 103 -1.09 5.62 17.41
N ILE A 104 -2.00 4.65 17.26
CA ILE A 104 -2.32 3.66 18.30
C ILE A 104 -1.07 2.87 18.70
N PHE A 105 -0.28 2.44 17.71
CA PHE A 105 0.96 1.72 17.96
C PHE A 105 1.98 2.55 18.76
N MET A 106 2.12 3.85 18.45
CA MET A 106 2.96 4.75 19.23
C MET A 106 2.46 4.95 20.67
N ILE A 107 1.15 5.08 20.88
CA ILE A 107 0.55 5.15 22.23
C ILE A 107 0.88 3.90 23.04
N ILE A 108 0.85 2.72 22.42
CA ILE A 108 1.20 1.46 23.06
C ILE A 108 2.71 1.40 23.35
N LEU A 109 3.54 1.87 22.40
CA LEU A 109 4.99 1.88 22.54
C LEU A 109 5.50 2.82 23.63
N GLU A 110 4.81 3.93 23.91
CA GLU A 110 5.24 4.90 24.92
C GLU A 110 5.48 4.26 26.30
N PRO A 111 4.49 3.62 26.97
CA PRO A 111 4.73 2.99 28.27
C PRO A 111 5.68 1.79 28.17
N LEU A 112 5.69 1.06 27.05
CA LEU A 112 6.63 -0.04 26.81
C LEU A 112 8.07 0.48 26.80
N SER A 113 8.32 1.60 26.11
CA SER A 113 9.63 2.24 26.01
C SER A 113 10.13 2.79 27.33
N GLN A 114 9.25 3.08 28.29
CA GLN A 114 9.65 3.58 29.60
C GLN A 114 9.89 2.46 30.62
N HIS A 115 9.20 1.32 30.49
CA HIS A 115 9.17 0.30 31.53
C HIS A 115 9.77 -1.07 31.14
N LEU A 116 9.58 -1.51 29.91
CA LEU A 116 9.94 -2.87 29.49
C LEU A 116 11.15 -2.90 28.55
N VAL A 117 11.31 -1.86 27.73
CA VAL A 117 12.35 -1.80 26.68
C VAL A 117 13.11 -0.48 26.68
N ALA A 118 13.34 0.10 27.86
CA ALA A 118 14.00 1.40 28.02
C ALA A 118 15.43 1.47 27.46
N ASP A 119 16.14 0.34 27.48
CA ASP A 119 17.53 0.27 26.99
C ASP A 119 17.62 0.01 25.47
N TRP A 120 16.48 -0.10 24.77
CA TRP A 120 16.47 -0.38 23.35
C TRP A 120 16.81 0.87 22.53
N PRO A 121 17.52 0.73 21.39
CA PRO A 121 17.96 1.88 20.62
C PRO A 121 16.77 2.67 20.05
N PRO A 122 16.78 4.02 20.06
CA PRO A 122 15.72 4.84 19.46
C PRO A 122 15.38 4.47 18.01
N ALA A 123 16.39 4.04 17.25
CA ALA A 123 16.24 3.58 15.88
C ALA A 123 15.25 2.41 15.74
N PHE A 124 15.19 1.50 16.72
CA PHE A 124 14.26 0.38 16.71
C PHE A 124 12.80 0.85 16.71
N PHE A 125 12.46 1.80 17.59
CA PHE A 125 11.08 2.31 17.73
C PHE A 125 10.61 3.01 16.46
N ILE A 126 11.48 3.81 15.86
CA ILE A 126 11.20 4.50 14.59
C ILE A 126 10.99 3.48 13.47
N GLN A 127 11.91 2.52 13.32
CA GLN A 127 11.83 1.51 12.26
C GLN A 127 10.61 0.60 12.41
N SER A 128 10.29 0.19 13.64
CA SER A 128 9.09 -0.62 13.94
C SER A 128 7.82 0.14 13.64
N THR A 129 7.74 1.41 14.05
CA THR A 129 6.57 2.27 13.76
C THR A 129 6.38 2.46 12.26
N LEU A 130 7.46 2.76 11.52
CA LEU A 130 7.41 2.85 10.07
C LEU A 130 6.97 1.53 9.43
N SER A 131 7.52 0.40 9.89
CA SER A 131 7.13 -0.92 9.40
C SER A 131 5.63 -1.16 9.59
N VAL A 132 5.09 -0.90 10.79
CA VAL A 132 3.67 -1.06 11.10
C VAL A 132 2.80 -0.14 10.26
N MET A 133 3.13 1.15 10.14
CA MET A 133 2.35 2.10 9.32
C MET A 133 2.32 1.70 7.86
N ILE A 134 3.47 1.32 7.31
CA ILE A 134 3.63 0.92 5.91
C ILE A 134 2.89 -0.41 5.66
N ALA A 135 3.00 -1.38 6.58
CA ALA A 135 2.26 -2.63 6.51
C ALA A 135 0.74 -2.39 6.58
N ALA A 136 0.29 -1.57 7.52
CA ALA A 136 -1.12 -1.22 7.67
C ALA A 136 -1.67 -0.51 6.42
N LEU A 137 -0.88 0.37 5.80
CA LEU A 137 -1.25 1.00 4.52
C LEU A 137 -1.44 -0.03 3.42
N GLY A 138 -0.46 -0.90 3.21
CA GLY A 138 -0.53 -1.93 2.18
C GLY A 138 -1.69 -2.89 2.41
N ILE A 139 -1.84 -3.41 3.64
CA ILE A 139 -2.90 -4.36 4.00
C ILE A 139 -4.28 -3.72 3.84
N ASN A 140 -4.51 -2.54 4.40
CA ASN A 140 -5.81 -1.87 4.28
C ASN A 140 -6.15 -1.55 2.82
N PHE A 141 -5.17 -1.15 2.01
CA PHE A 141 -5.40 -0.90 0.59
C PHE A 141 -5.89 -2.16 -0.12
N PHE A 142 -5.25 -3.31 0.09
CA PHE A 142 -5.66 -4.56 -0.55
C PHE A 142 -6.98 -5.11 0.00
N LEU A 143 -7.26 -4.95 1.29
CA LEU A 143 -8.55 -5.35 1.88
C LEU A 143 -9.69 -4.51 1.31
N LEU A 144 -9.57 -3.17 1.34
CA LEU A 144 -10.56 -2.27 0.77
C LEU A 144 -10.81 -2.54 -0.71
N ASN A 145 -9.74 -2.81 -1.46
CA ASN A 145 -9.86 -3.11 -2.89
C ASN A 145 -10.46 -4.49 -3.17
N ARG A 146 -10.43 -5.43 -2.22
CA ARG A 146 -11.06 -6.74 -2.36
C ARG A 146 -12.55 -6.66 -2.04
N ASP A 147 -12.90 -6.08 -0.90
CA ASP A 147 -14.26 -6.11 -0.37
C ASP A 147 -15.25 -5.33 -1.28
N GLU A 148 -14.84 -4.17 -1.82
CA GLU A 148 -15.67 -3.41 -2.78
C GLU A 148 -15.68 -4.03 -4.21
N GLY A 149 -14.82 -5.02 -4.47
CA GLY A 149 -14.84 -5.81 -5.72
C GLY A 149 -15.89 -6.92 -5.70
N ASP A 150 -16.19 -7.46 -4.51
CA ASP A 150 -17.18 -8.52 -4.31
C ASP A 150 -18.62 -7.95 -4.26
N GLU A 151 -18.82 -6.71 -3.81
CA GLU A 151 -20.15 -6.06 -3.77
C GLU A 151 -20.76 -5.77 -5.16
N LEU A 152 -19.95 -5.67 -6.23
CA LEU A 152 -20.44 -5.36 -7.58
C LEU A 152 -20.97 -6.58 -8.35
N ASP A 153 -20.64 -7.80 -7.92
CA ASP A 153 -21.09 -9.04 -8.57
C ASP A 153 -22.46 -9.51 -8.06
N ASP A 154 -22.84 -9.15 -6.83
CA ASP A 154 -24.13 -9.57 -6.23
C ASP A 154 -25.33 -8.74 -6.73
N ASP A 155 -25.12 -7.47 -7.12
CA ASP A 155 -26.22 -6.60 -7.57
C ASP A 155 -26.71 -6.92 -8.99
N PHE A 156 -25.88 -7.52 -9.84
CA PHE A 156 -26.21 -7.79 -11.26
C PHE A 156 -27.14 -8.98 -11.46
N GLU A 157 -27.23 -9.90 -10.49
CA GLU A 157 -28.15 -11.06 -10.56
C GLU A 157 -29.58 -10.74 -10.06
N SER A 158 -29.77 -9.63 -9.34
CA SER A 158 -31.04 -9.31 -8.69
C SER A 158 -32.07 -8.58 -9.58
N GLU A 159 -31.65 -7.96 -10.69
CA GLU A 159 -32.55 -7.20 -11.58
C GLU A 159 -33.22 -8.02 -12.70
N ASN A 160 -32.87 -9.29 -12.90
CA ASN A 160 -33.35 -10.08 -14.07
C ASN A 160 -34.49 -11.08 -13.76
N TYR A 161 -35.08 -11.04 -12.56
CA TYR A 161 -36.22 -11.88 -12.18
C TYR A 161 -37.46 -11.04 -11.84
N GLY A 162 -38.02 -10.34 -12.83
CA GLY A 162 -39.14 -9.43 -12.59
C GLY A 162 -40.07 -9.11 -13.75
N SER A 163 -40.11 -9.88 -14.84
CA SER A 163 -41.13 -9.69 -15.88
C SER A 163 -41.64 -11.01 -16.48
N LYS A 164 -42.40 -11.75 -15.69
CA LYS A 164 -43.48 -12.58 -16.26
C LYS A 164 -44.80 -11.87 -16.00
N GLU A 165 -45.27 -11.14 -17.01
CA GLU A 165 -46.66 -10.67 -17.06
C GLU A 165 -47.60 -11.88 -16.98
N PRO A 166 -48.63 -11.86 -16.12
CA PRO A 166 -49.75 -12.77 -16.24
C PRO A 166 -50.65 -12.27 -17.37
N GLY A 167 -50.97 -13.18 -18.30
CA GLY A 167 -51.75 -12.88 -19.49
C GLY A 167 -53.17 -12.36 -19.21
N ALA A 168 -53.68 -11.65 -20.21
CA ALA A 168 -55.10 -11.46 -20.49
C ALA A 168 -55.30 -11.48 -22.00
#